data_AF-A0A7X7BBI3-F1
#
_entry.id   AF-A0A7X7BBI3-F1
#
_cell.length_a   1.000
_cell.length_b   1.000
_cell.length_c   1.000
_cell.angle_alpha   90.00
_cell.angle_beta   90.00
_cell.angle_gamma   90.00
#
_symmetry.space_group_name_H-M   'P 1'
#
loop_
_entity.id
_entity.type
_entity.pdbx_description
1 polymer ?
#
loop_
_entity_poly.entity_id
_entity_poly.type
_entity_poly.pdbx_seq_one_letter_code
_entity_poly.pdbx_strand_id
1 'polypeptide(L)'
;QYERALEAANKKLETAHARQGKLTASLAEASARNADLKTKVAAATTQYEAFRRKLGDADSVTLAAKANLDALSQEYAESSAEVKKLEGQLAANTKSLQNNADAVTKARTNLNQAQAALKQTEAQIKATTDKLARMQSAWTKSGETLTAFGTKCAAVSTAMSKVGKGMTIALTTPLLALGTAAIKASVDFESAFTGVRKTVDASEQEYERLSDAVKQMSTELATSSGAIAEVMANAGQLGIQNDYLVEFTRTMIDLGNSTDIAAGEAATAIAQFANVTHMAQSDIGRFGASLVDLGNNYATTESAIMHMATRLAAAGSQVGLSQSQILGFATALSSVGLEAEAGGTAFSKAMIQMQVAVETGNDSLTDFARVSGLTEQAFKDLWNSNPAGAIEAFIVGLSRMDEQGVSSIVTLEEMGFSEVRLRDTLMRATNATQLFASAQETANRAWSENTALTSEASKRYATTESRLKNLKNTAVLAAQRIGDDLNPTVQKLIDGANGLLEKFMSLDEEQRMMIIKLAALAAAAG
;
A
#
# COMPACT_ATOMS: atom_id res chain seq x y z
N GLN A 1 -19.04 -7.20 0.32
CA GLN A 1 -17.66 -7.76 0.45
C GLN A 1 -17.65 -9.14 1.10
N TYR A 2 -18.19 -9.30 2.32
CA TYR A 2 -18.23 -10.60 3.01
C TYR A 2 -19.04 -11.68 2.27
N GLU A 3 -20.12 -11.32 1.57
CA GLU A 3 -20.87 -12.24 0.72
C GLU A 3 -20.04 -12.76 -0.45
N ARG A 4 -19.31 -11.88 -1.16
CA ARG A 4 -18.38 -12.28 -2.23
C ARG A 4 -17.23 -13.16 -1.71
N ALA A 5 -16.75 -12.89 -0.49
CA ALA A 5 -15.71 -13.71 0.14
C ALA A 5 -16.23 -15.12 0.50
N LEU A 6 -17.48 -15.22 0.99
CA LEU A 6 -18.14 -16.50 1.27
C LEU A 6 -18.40 -17.28 -0.04
N GLU A 7 -18.85 -16.60 -1.09
CA GLU A 7 -19.08 -17.19 -2.41
C GLU A 7 -17.77 -17.73 -3.03
N ALA A 8 -16.69 -16.96 -2.96
CA ALA A 8 -15.37 -17.42 -3.41
C ALA A 8 -14.83 -18.61 -2.61
N ALA A 9 -15.06 -18.64 -1.30
CA ALA A 9 -14.67 -19.77 -0.44
C ALA A 9 -15.49 -21.03 -0.75
N ASN A 10 -16.81 -20.89 -0.96
CA ASN A 10 -17.69 -22.00 -1.36
C ASN A 10 -17.27 -22.59 -2.71
N LYS A 11 -16.95 -21.75 -3.69
CA LYS A 11 -16.49 -22.20 -5.02
C LYS A 11 -15.18 -22.99 -4.94
N LYS A 12 -14.25 -22.58 -4.07
CA LYS A 12 -12.99 -23.32 -3.82
C LYS A 12 -13.24 -24.66 -3.12
N LEU A 13 -14.17 -24.70 -2.15
CA LEU A 13 -14.56 -25.94 -1.47
C LEU A 13 -15.20 -26.94 -2.44
N GLU A 14 -16.13 -26.46 -3.27
CA GLU A 14 -16.80 -27.27 -4.30
C GLU A 14 -15.80 -27.84 -5.32
N THR A 15 -14.86 -27.01 -5.79
CA THR A 15 -13.80 -27.43 -6.71
C THR A 15 -12.90 -28.51 -6.09
N ALA A 16 -12.54 -28.35 -4.81
CA ALA A 16 -11.71 -29.32 -4.10
C ALA A 16 -12.45 -30.64 -3.83
N HIS A 17 -13.76 -30.59 -3.57
CA HIS A 17 -14.62 -31.77 -3.41
C HIS A 17 -14.76 -32.54 -4.73
N ALA A 18 -15.03 -31.85 -5.85
CA ALA A 18 -15.08 -32.45 -7.18
C ALA A 18 -13.73 -33.11 -7.56
N ARG A 19 -12.61 -32.47 -7.20
CA ARG A 19 -11.27 -33.03 -7.39
C ARG A 19 -11.02 -34.26 -6.53
N GLN A 20 -11.56 -34.32 -5.31
CA GLN A 20 -11.41 -35.49 -4.44
C GLN A 20 -12.11 -36.71 -5.04
N GLY A 21 -13.35 -36.55 -5.52
CA GLY A 21 -14.08 -37.64 -6.17
C GLY A 21 -13.33 -38.21 -7.38
N LYS A 22 -12.75 -37.34 -8.22
CA LYS A 22 -11.93 -37.78 -9.37
C LYS A 22 -10.67 -38.52 -8.93
N LEU A 23 -9.94 -38.00 -7.96
CA LEU A 23 -8.71 -38.64 -7.45
C LEU A 23 -9.01 -40.00 -6.79
N THR A 24 -10.11 -40.13 -6.05
CA THR A 24 -10.53 -41.40 -5.45
C THR A 24 -10.87 -42.44 -6.52
N ALA A 25 -11.58 -42.05 -7.58
CA ALA A 25 -11.89 -42.95 -8.69
C ALA A 25 -10.62 -43.40 -9.44
N SER A 26 -9.72 -42.46 -9.77
CA SER A 26 -8.46 -42.77 -10.44
C SER A 26 -7.53 -43.63 -9.58
N LEU A 27 -7.49 -43.42 -8.27
CA LEU A 27 -6.73 -44.25 -7.34
C LEU A 27 -7.28 -45.69 -7.29
N ALA A 28 -8.60 -45.86 -7.26
CA ALA A 28 -9.23 -47.17 -7.28
C ALA A 28 -8.89 -47.94 -8.57
N GLU A 29 -8.96 -47.28 -9.73
CA GLU A 29 -8.61 -47.86 -11.03
C GLU A 29 -7.11 -48.21 -11.13
N ALA A 30 -6.23 -47.31 -10.72
CA ALA A 30 -4.79 -47.56 -10.69
C ALA A 30 -4.42 -48.70 -9.73
N SER A 31 -5.09 -48.80 -8.57
CA SER A 31 -4.86 -49.85 -7.59
C SER A 31 -5.31 -51.23 -8.11
N ALA A 32 -6.44 -51.28 -8.82
CA ALA A 32 -6.93 -52.50 -9.48
C ALA A 32 -5.96 -52.97 -10.59
N ARG A 33 -5.48 -52.05 -11.43
CA ARG A 33 -4.47 -52.36 -12.47
C ARG A 33 -3.16 -52.86 -11.86
N ASN A 34 -2.70 -52.22 -10.78
CA ASN A 34 -1.49 -52.62 -10.08
C ASN A 34 -1.62 -54.05 -9.47
N ALA A 35 -2.79 -54.39 -8.93
CA ALA A 35 -3.06 -55.73 -8.40
C ALA A 35 -3.07 -56.83 -9.49
N ASP A 36 -3.63 -56.52 -10.67
CA ASP A 36 -3.59 -57.40 -11.84
C ASP A 36 -2.15 -57.61 -12.35
N LEU A 37 -1.38 -56.52 -12.50
CA LEU A 37 0.04 -56.59 -12.89
C LEU A 37 0.88 -57.39 -11.90
N LYS A 38 0.64 -57.23 -10.59
CA LYS A 38 1.30 -58.04 -9.56
C LYS A 38 1.09 -59.54 -9.78
N THR A 39 -0.12 -59.91 -10.17
CA THR A 39 -0.51 -61.30 -10.42
C THR A 39 0.16 -61.82 -11.70
N LYS A 40 0.20 -61.01 -12.77
CA LYS A 40 0.91 -61.31 -14.02
C LYS A 40 2.41 -61.47 -13.84
N VAL A 41 3.05 -60.59 -13.05
CA VAL A 41 4.48 -60.72 -12.70
C VAL A 41 4.73 -62.03 -11.95
N ALA A 42 3.91 -62.38 -10.95
CA ALA A 42 4.06 -63.64 -10.22
C ALA A 42 3.92 -64.88 -11.13
N ALA A 43 2.98 -64.85 -12.07
CA ALA A 43 2.80 -65.91 -13.06
C ALA A 43 4.01 -66.00 -14.03
N ALA A 44 4.48 -64.86 -14.54
CA ALA A 44 5.64 -64.78 -15.43
C ALA A 44 6.93 -65.24 -14.74
N THR A 45 7.12 -64.90 -13.46
CA THR A 45 8.25 -65.37 -12.65
C THR A 45 8.24 -66.90 -12.54
N THR A 46 7.07 -67.47 -12.23
CA THR A 46 6.91 -68.92 -12.12
C THR A 46 7.21 -69.62 -13.46
N GLN A 47 6.76 -69.04 -14.57
CA GLN A 47 7.01 -69.55 -15.92
C GLN A 47 8.50 -69.48 -16.31
N TYR A 48 9.16 -68.34 -16.05
CA TYR A 48 10.59 -68.17 -16.27
C TYR A 48 11.40 -69.19 -15.46
N GLU A 49 11.11 -69.36 -14.17
CA GLU A 49 11.81 -70.34 -13.33
C GLU A 49 11.63 -71.78 -13.84
N ALA A 50 10.43 -72.12 -14.32
CA ALA A 50 10.15 -73.44 -14.86
C ALA A 50 10.95 -73.72 -16.14
N PHE A 51 11.02 -72.76 -17.08
CA PHE A 51 11.82 -72.89 -18.30
C PHE A 51 13.31 -72.88 -18.02
N ARG A 52 13.78 -72.00 -17.14
CA ARG A 52 15.17 -71.96 -16.67
C ARG A 52 15.63 -73.31 -16.13
N ARG A 53 14.81 -73.96 -15.29
CA ARG A 53 15.14 -75.28 -14.72
C ARG A 53 15.14 -76.41 -15.75
N LYS A 54 14.31 -76.34 -16.80
CA LYS A 54 14.13 -77.42 -17.79
C LYS A 54 15.02 -77.30 -19.03
N LEU A 55 15.22 -76.07 -19.52
CA LEU A 55 15.86 -75.78 -20.81
C LEU A 55 17.21 -75.06 -20.65
N GLY A 56 17.51 -74.54 -19.45
CA GLY A 56 18.71 -73.76 -19.18
C GLY A 56 18.58 -72.27 -19.53
N ASP A 57 19.51 -71.47 -19.02
CA ASP A 57 19.47 -70.00 -19.06
C ASP A 57 19.70 -69.38 -20.45
N ALA A 58 20.33 -70.13 -21.38
CA ALA A 58 20.67 -69.66 -22.73
C ALA A 58 19.67 -70.11 -23.81
N ASP A 59 18.63 -70.88 -23.45
CA ASP A 59 17.62 -71.31 -24.40
C ASP A 59 16.72 -70.15 -24.85
N SER A 60 16.36 -70.12 -26.13
CA SER A 60 15.56 -69.05 -26.73
C SER A 60 14.20 -68.83 -26.05
N VAL A 61 13.55 -69.89 -25.54
CA VAL A 61 12.27 -69.82 -24.85
C VAL A 61 12.45 -69.25 -23.45
N THR A 62 13.53 -69.62 -22.75
CA THR A 62 13.90 -69.05 -21.45
C THR A 62 14.21 -67.55 -21.56
N LEU A 63 14.94 -67.14 -22.60
CA LEU A 63 15.25 -65.73 -22.87
C LEU A 63 14.00 -64.91 -23.19
N ALA A 64 13.08 -65.44 -24.01
CA ALA A 64 11.80 -64.79 -24.30
C ALA A 64 10.93 -64.66 -23.04
N ALA A 65 10.87 -65.69 -22.19
CA ALA A 65 10.14 -65.64 -20.92
C ALA A 65 10.75 -64.63 -19.94
N LYS A 66 12.08 -64.51 -19.91
CA LYS A 66 12.79 -63.50 -19.11
C LYS A 66 12.48 -62.08 -19.60
N ALA A 67 12.54 -61.82 -20.91
CA ALA A 67 12.20 -60.52 -21.47
C ALA A 67 10.74 -60.11 -21.16
N ASN A 68 9.81 -61.06 -21.20
CA ASN A 68 8.42 -60.83 -20.82
C ASN A 68 8.26 -60.53 -19.32
N LEU A 69 9.00 -61.24 -18.46
CA LEU A 69 9.04 -60.97 -17.02
C LEU A 69 9.61 -59.58 -16.71
N ASP A 70 10.71 -59.20 -17.36
CA ASP A 70 11.36 -57.90 -17.18
C ASP A 70 10.42 -56.76 -17.61
N ALA A 71 9.72 -56.91 -18.73
CA ALA A 71 8.72 -55.95 -19.21
C ALA A 71 7.54 -55.79 -18.23
N LEU A 72 6.94 -56.91 -17.78
CA LEU A 72 5.85 -56.87 -16.80
C LEU A 72 6.30 -56.31 -15.44
N SER A 73 7.54 -56.60 -15.03
CA SER A 73 8.10 -56.09 -13.77
C SER A 73 8.32 -54.57 -13.84
N GLN A 74 8.74 -54.07 -15.00
CA GLN A 74 8.85 -52.63 -15.24
C GLN A 74 7.47 -51.96 -15.23
N GLU A 75 6.48 -52.52 -15.94
CA GLU A 75 5.11 -52.00 -15.96
C GLU A 75 4.47 -51.97 -14.55
N TYR A 76 4.73 -53.01 -13.75
CA TYR A 76 4.31 -53.06 -12.34
C TYR A 76 4.98 -52.00 -11.47
N ALA A 77 6.27 -51.73 -11.67
CA ALA A 77 7.00 -50.68 -10.95
C ALA A 77 6.46 -49.29 -11.28
N GLU A 78 6.18 -49.02 -12.56
CA GLU A 78 5.57 -47.78 -13.03
C GLU A 78 4.14 -47.61 -12.48
N SER A 79 3.31 -48.65 -12.56
CA SER A 79 1.97 -48.66 -11.98
C SER A 79 1.98 -48.45 -10.46
N SER A 80 2.95 -49.01 -9.75
CA SER A 80 3.10 -48.81 -8.29
C SER A 80 3.51 -47.37 -7.94
N ALA A 81 4.35 -46.75 -8.77
CA ALA A 81 4.70 -45.34 -8.63
C ALA A 81 3.48 -44.43 -8.90
N GLU A 82 2.64 -44.77 -9.87
CA GLU A 82 1.39 -44.05 -10.16
C GLU A 82 0.40 -44.11 -8.99
N VAL A 83 0.19 -45.30 -8.40
CA VAL A 83 -0.65 -45.47 -7.20
C VAL A 83 -0.14 -44.59 -6.06
N LYS A 84 1.16 -44.65 -5.74
CA LYS A 84 1.75 -43.83 -4.67
C LYS A 84 1.62 -42.32 -4.92
N LYS A 85 1.72 -41.90 -6.18
CA LYS A 85 1.50 -40.51 -6.59
C LYS A 85 0.04 -40.09 -6.37
N LEU A 86 -0.91 -40.92 -6.75
CA LEU A 86 -2.34 -40.65 -6.57
C LEU A 86 -2.73 -40.62 -5.09
N GLU A 87 -2.16 -41.50 -4.25
CA GLU A 87 -2.32 -41.46 -2.79
C GLU A 87 -1.83 -40.14 -2.20
N GLY A 88 -0.64 -39.68 -2.60
CA GLY A 88 -0.10 -38.39 -2.18
C GLY A 88 -0.96 -37.21 -2.62
N GLN A 89 -1.48 -37.24 -3.84
CA GLN A 89 -2.39 -36.22 -4.36
C GLN A 89 -3.73 -36.21 -3.62
N LEU A 90 -4.26 -37.39 -3.26
CA LEU A 90 -5.51 -37.52 -2.50
C LEU A 90 -5.34 -36.99 -1.07
N ALA A 91 -4.23 -37.31 -0.40
CA ALA A 91 -3.92 -36.79 0.93
C ALA A 91 -3.78 -35.25 0.92
N ALA A 92 -3.07 -34.69 -0.07
CA ALA A 92 -2.92 -33.25 -0.23
C ALA A 92 -4.27 -32.56 -0.50
N ASN A 93 -5.11 -33.14 -1.36
CA ASN A 93 -6.43 -32.59 -1.68
C ASN A 93 -7.40 -32.68 -0.49
N THR A 94 -7.28 -33.74 0.34
CA THR A 94 -8.04 -33.89 1.59
C THR A 94 -7.70 -32.78 2.59
N LYS A 95 -6.41 -32.45 2.73
CA LYS A 95 -5.96 -31.31 3.55
C LYS A 95 -6.45 -29.97 2.98
N SER A 96 -6.46 -29.82 1.66
CA SER A 96 -7.01 -28.61 1.01
C SER A 96 -8.51 -28.47 1.24
N LEU A 97 -9.26 -29.56 1.28
CA LEU A 97 -10.69 -29.56 1.61
C LEU A 97 -10.97 -29.10 3.04
N GLN A 98 -10.20 -29.57 4.01
CA GLN A 98 -10.29 -29.12 5.40
C GLN A 98 -10.03 -27.61 5.50
N ASN A 99 -8.94 -27.14 4.91
CA ASN A 99 -8.59 -25.71 4.91
C ASN A 99 -9.67 -24.84 4.23
N ASN A 100 -10.26 -25.33 3.14
CA ASN A 100 -11.34 -24.63 2.43
C ASN A 100 -12.64 -24.63 3.24
N ALA A 101 -12.95 -25.71 3.96
CA ALA A 101 -14.11 -25.79 4.85
C ALA A 101 -13.97 -24.84 6.06
N ASP A 102 -12.76 -24.73 6.61
CA ASP A 102 -12.44 -23.76 7.67
C ASP A 102 -12.55 -22.32 7.16
N ALA A 103 -12.10 -22.05 5.93
CA ALA A 103 -12.22 -20.75 5.29
C ALA A 103 -13.69 -20.36 5.05
N VAL A 104 -14.53 -21.30 4.61
CA VAL A 104 -15.99 -21.10 4.48
C VAL A 104 -16.62 -20.81 5.84
N THR A 105 -16.25 -21.58 6.87
CA THR A 105 -16.75 -21.39 8.24
C THR A 105 -16.37 -20.01 8.79
N LYS A 106 -15.11 -19.60 8.59
CA LYS A 106 -14.61 -18.27 8.98
C LYS A 106 -15.30 -17.14 8.22
N ALA A 107 -15.49 -17.29 6.90
CA ALA A 107 -16.19 -16.30 6.07
C ALA A 107 -17.66 -16.15 6.49
N ARG A 108 -18.32 -17.26 6.83
CA ARG A 108 -19.71 -17.28 7.32
C ARG A 108 -19.84 -16.63 8.70
N THR A 109 -18.92 -16.92 9.62
CA THR A 109 -18.87 -16.26 10.94
C THR A 109 -18.69 -14.75 10.79
N ASN A 110 -17.78 -14.32 9.92
CA ASN A 110 -17.55 -12.90 9.66
C ASN A 110 -18.79 -12.22 9.03
N LEU A 111 -19.49 -12.90 8.12
CA LEU A 111 -20.74 -12.40 7.54
C LEU A 111 -21.83 -12.25 8.61
N ASN A 112 -22.00 -13.25 9.48
CA ASN A 112 -22.98 -13.22 10.55
C ASN A 112 -22.67 -12.12 11.58
N GLN A 113 -21.39 -11.92 11.92
CA GLN A 113 -20.95 -10.83 12.78
C GLN A 113 -21.20 -9.46 12.13
N ALA A 114 -20.94 -9.32 10.84
CA ALA A 114 -21.23 -8.09 10.10
C ALA A 114 -22.74 -7.80 10.04
N GLN A 115 -23.58 -8.81 9.83
CA GLN A 115 -25.04 -8.68 9.84
C GLN A 115 -25.59 -8.33 11.24
N ALA A 116 -25.02 -8.93 12.30
CA ALA A 116 -25.35 -8.59 13.68
C ALA A 116 -24.95 -7.15 14.02
N ALA A 117 -23.75 -6.73 13.61
CA ALA A 117 -23.28 -5.35 13.76
C ALA A 117 -24.15 -4.35 12.99
N LEU A 118 -24.64 -4.71 11.79
CA LEU A 118 -25.56 -3.89 11.01
C LEU A 118 -26.90 -3.68 11.75
N LYS A 119 -27.50 -4.76 12.27
CA LYS A 119 -28.73 -4.69 13.06
C LYS A 119 -28.56 -3.89 14.36
N GLN A 120 -27.41 -4.04 15.01
CA GLN A 120 -27.08 -3.27 16.21
C GLN A 120 -26.90 -1.78 15.89
N THR A 121 -26.27 -1.47 14.76
CA THR A 121 -26.09 -0.08 14.29
C THR A 121 -27.43 0.55 13.93
N GLU A 122 -28.32 -0.18 13.26
CA GLU A 122 -29.68 0.27 12.93
C GLU A 122 -30.52 0.55 14.20
N ALA A 123 -30.41 -0.34 15.20
CA ALA A 123 -31.04 -0.13 16.51
C ALA A 123 -30.45 1.08 17.26
N GLN A 124 -29.14 1.31 17.16
CA GLN A 124 -28.46 2.46 17.77
C GLN A 124 -28.79 3.78 17.07
N ILE A 125 -28.94 3.79 15.74
CA ILE A 125 -29.40 4.96 14.99
C ILE A 125 -30.83 5.32 15.41
N LYS A 126 -31.72 4.32 15.52
CA LYS A 126 -33.09 4.53 16.00
C LYS A 126 -33.13 5.07 17.44
N ALA A 127 -32.34 4.48 18.33
CA ALA A 127 -32.22 4.94 19.72
C ALA A 127 -31.59 6.33 19.85
N THR A 128 -30.69 6.70 18.94
CA THR A 128 -30.03 8.03 18.93
C THR A 128 -30.99 9.09 18.40
N THR A 129 -31.78 8.78 17.37
CA THR A 129 -32.87 9.63 16.88
C THR A 129 -33.93 9.88 17.96
N ASP A 130 -34.31 8.84 18.71
CA ASP A 130 -35.24 8.95 19.84
C ASP A 130 -34.65 9.74 21.02
N LYS A 131 -33.32 9.64 21.24
CA LYS A 131 -32.60 10.43 22.26
C LYS A 131 -32.44 11.89 21.86
N LEU A 132 -32.25 12.20 20.57
CA LEU A 132 -32.18 13.56 20.05
C LEU A 132 -33.51 14.29 20.22
N ALA A 133 -34.63 13.60 19.95
CA ALA A 133 -35.98 14.12 20.18
C ALA A 133 -36.28 14.39 21.67
N ARG A 134 -35.68 13.61 22.58
CA ARG A 134 -35.83 13.80 24.04
C ARG A 134 -34.86 14.85 24.61
N MET A 135 -33.68 15.02 24.02
CA MET A 135 -32.66 16.00 24.46
C MET A 135 -33.11 17.45 24.31
N GLN A 136 -33.98 17.77 23.36
CA GLN A 136 -34.58 19.12 23.22
C GLN A 136 -35.46 19.51 24.42
N SER A 137 -35.90 18.55 25.25
CA SER A 137 -36.77 18.77 26.42
C SER A 137 -36.07 18.70 27.78
N ALA A 138 -34.80 18.29 27.84
CA ALA A 138 -34.09 17.95 29.08
C ALA A 138 -32.99 18.94 29.51
N TRP A 139 -32.81 20.06 28.80
CA TRP A 139 -31.82 21.09 29.16
C TRP A 139 -32.25 21.93 30.38
N THR A 140 -33.54 21.94 30.73
CA THR A 140 -34.11 22.78 31.80
C THR A 140 -34.13 22.13 33.20
N LYS A 141 -33.66 20.88 33.36
CA LYS A 141 -33.68 20.13 34.65
C LYS A 141 -32.33 19.51 35.03
N SER A 142 -31.23 20.24 34.88
CA SER A 142 -29.88 19.76 35.21
C SER A 142 -29.30 20.50 36.43
N GLY A 143 -29.87 20.25 37.61
CA GLY A 143 -29.40 20.78 38.90
C GLY A 143 -29.18 19.73 40.00
N GLU A 144 -29.75 18.52 39.87
CA GLU A 144 -29.74 17.51 40.95
C GLU A 144 -28.73 16.36 40.72
N THR A 145 -28.14 16.23 39.51
CA THR A 145 -27.24 15.13 39.15
C THR A 145 -25.77 15.36 39.55
N LEU A 146 -25.34 16.61 39.75
CA LEU A 146 -24.00 16.95 40.22
C LEU A 146 -23.78 16.55 41.69
N THR A 147 -24.82 16.64 42.52
CA THR A 147 -24.75 16.27 43.95
C THR A 147 -24.67 14.76 44.15
N ALA A 148 -25.31 13.97 43.28
CA ALA A 148 -25.28 12.50 43.31
C ALA A 148 -23.96 11.90 42.81
N PHE A 149 -23.23 12.61 41.94
CA PHE A 149 -21.89 12.21 41.50
C PHE A 149 -20.86 12.34 42.63
N GLY A 150 -20.92 13.44 43.40
CA GLY A 150 -20.04 13.66 44.56
C GLY A 150 -20.19 12.60 45.66
N THR A 151 -21.41 12.12 45.92
CA THR A 151 -21.66 11.09 46.95
C THR A 151 -21.22 9.69 46.51
N LYS A 152 -21.21 9.38 45.21
CA LYS A 152 -20.75 8.09 44.68
C LYS A 152 -19.23 7.97 44.60
N CYS A 153 -18.51 9.08 44.39
CA CYS A 153 -17.04 9.09 44.47
C CYS A 153 -16.51 8.78 45.88
N ALA A 154 -17.21 9.20 46.94
CA ALA A 154 -16.85 8.87 48.32
C ALA A 154 -17.03 7.37 48.65
N ALA A 155 -18.04 6.70 48.07
CA ALA A 155 -18.28 5.27 48.26
C ALA A 155 -17.31 4.37 47.47
N VAL A 156 -16.81 4.85 46.33
CA VAL A 156 -15.80 4.13 45.51
C VAL A 156 -14.43 4.11 46.18
N SER A 157 -14.06 5.19 46.89
CA SER A 157 -12.81 5.27 47.66
C SER A 157 -12.73 4.21 48.77
N THR A 158 -13.83 3.96 49.48
CA THR A 158 -13.88 2.95 50.55
C THR A 158 -13.98 1.51 50.02
N ALA A 159 -14.52 1.32 48.81
CA ALA A 159 -14.60 0.01 48.14
C ALA A 159 -13.26 -0.43 47.50
N MET A 160 -12.41 0.52 47.07
CA MET A 160 -11.11 0.21 46.46
C MET A 160 -10.12 -0.47 47.41
N SER A 161 -10.23 -0.28 48.73
CA SER A 161 -9.28 -0.87 49.69
C SER A 161 -9.51 -2.36 50.01
N LYS A 162 -10.59 -2.99 49.50
CA LYS A 162 -10.95 -4.39 49.84
C LYS A 162 -11.17 -5.33 48.64
N VAL A 163 -11.09 -4.86 47.40
CA VAL A 163 -11.47 -5.65 46.20
C VAL A 163 -10.26 -6.28 45.47
N GLY A 164 -9.29 -6.81 46.22
CA GLY A 164 -8.16 -7.56 45.67
C GLY A 164 -8.38 -9.08 45.50
N LYS A 165 -9.54 -9.64 45.88
CA LYS A 165 -9.69 -11.10 46.05
C LYS A 165 -10.95 -11.77 45.45
N GLY A 166 -11.70 -11.16 44.52
CA GLY A 166 -12.95 -11.82 44.08
C GLY A 166 -13.64 -11.38 42.78
N MET A 167 -12.95 -10.79 41.79
CA MET A 167 -13.62 -10.29 40.57
C MET A 167 -13.02 -10.80 39.25
N THR A 168 -12.97 -12.11 39.00
CA THR A 168 -12.41 -12.59 37.71
C THR A 168 -13.44 -13.04 36.66
N ILE A 169 -14.65 -13.54 36.96
CA ILE A 169 -15.31 -14.40 35.94
C ILE A 169 -16.70 -13.97 35.39
N ALA A 170 -17.57 -13.24 36.09
CA ALA A 170 -18.98 -13.16 35.64
C ALA A 170 -19.46 -11.82 35.01
N LEU A 171 -18.77 -10.69 35.24
CA LEU A 171 -19.21 -9.36 34.74
C LEU A 171 -18.18 -8.66 33.84
N THR A 172 -17.03 -9.28 33.59
CA THR A 172 -15.88 -8.67 32.92
C THR A 172 -15.77 -9.00 31.44
N THR A 173 -16.51 -9.96 30.88
CA THR A 173 -16.29 -10.42 29.49
C THR A 173 -16.59 -9.38 28.40
N PRO A 174 -17.70 -8.61 28.44
CA PRO A 174 -17.95 -7.54 27.46
C PRO A 174 -17.00 -6.34 27.64
N LEU A 175 -16.64 -6.02 28.88
CA LEU A 175 -15.70 -4.94 29.23
C LEU A 175 -14.25 -5.31 28.89
N LEU A 176 -13.87 -6.58 29.01
CA LEU A 176 -12.56 -7.11 28.59
C LEU A 176 -12.46 -7.15 27.06
N ALA A 177 -13.51 -7.50 26.33
CA ALA A 177 -13.48 -7.49 24.86
C ALA A 177 -13.38 -6.06 24.28
N LEU A 178 -14.13 -5.11 24.85
CA LEU A 178 -14.05 -3.70 24.47
C LEU A 178 -12.73 -3.06 24.94
N GLY A 179 -12.27 -3.39 26.15
CA GLY A 179 -11.00 -2.93 26.70
C GLY A 179 -9.79 -3.46 25.94
N THR A 180 -9.76 -4.74 25.56
CA THR A 180 -8.64 -5.33 24.78
C THR A 180 -8.57 -4.79 23.36
N ALA A 181 -9.72 -4.57 22.70
CA ALA A 181 -9.76 -3.95 21.38
C ALA A 181 -9.35 -2.46 21.41
N ALA A 182 -9.78 -1.71 22.44
CA ALA A 182 -9.38 -0.33 22.68
C ALA A 182 -7.87 -0.20 22.97
N ILE A 183 -7.35 -1.03 23.88
CA ILE A 183 -5.91 -1.11 24.17
C ILE A 183 -5.13 -1.48 22.92
N LYS A 184 -5.57 -2.48 22.15
CA LYS A 184 -4.90 -2.86 20.91
C LYS A 184 -4.90 -1.71 19.89
N ALA A 185 -6.02 -1.02 19.70
CA ALA A 185 -6.10 0.09 18.76
C ALA A 185 -5.21 1.28 19.16
N SER A 186 -5.11 1.56 20.47
CA SER A 186 -4.21 2.56 21.05
C SER A 186 -2.74 2.15 20.86
N VAL A 187 -2.37 0.93 21.25
CA VAL A 187 -1.01 0.38 21.08
C VAL A 187 -0.56 0.31 19.61
N ASP A 188 -1.44 -0.13 18.71
CA ASP A 188 -1.15 -0.20 17.28
C ASP A 188 -0.89 1.21 16.72
N PHE A 189 -1.62 2.23 17.20
CA PHE A 189 -1.39 3.62 16.81
C PHE A 189 -0.13 4.22 17.44
N GLU A 190 0.12 3.99 18.73
CA GLU A 190 1.34 4.42 19.42
C GLU A 190 2.59 3.87 18.71
N SER A 191 2.54 2.60 18.30
CA SER A 191 3.57 1.96 17.50
C SER A 191 3.76 2.64 16.13
N ALA A 192 2.68 2.90 15.38
CA ALA A 192 2.77 3.60 14.10
C ALA A 192 3.29 5.05 14.26
N PHE A 193 2.84 5.75 15.30
CA PHE A 193 3.23 7.13 15.59
C PHE A 193 4.67 7.25 16.11
N THR A 194 5.25 6.17 16.63
CA THR A 194 6.69 6.10 16.96
C THR A 194 7.55 6.39 15.72
N GLY A 195 7.08 6.05 14.52
CA GLY A 195 7.72 6.46 13.27
C GLY A 195 7.84 7.97 13.13
N VAL A 196 6.76 8.71 13.45
CA VAL A 196 6.74 10.19 13.43
C VAL A 196 7.71 10.74 14.47
N ARG A 197 7.69 10.23 15.71
CA ARG A 197 8.63 10.62 16.78
C ARG A 197 10.10 10.39 16.44
N LYS A 198 10.39 9.42 15.57
CA LYS A 198 11.77 9.12 15.14
C LYS A 198 12.29 10.12 14.10
N THR A 199 11.40 10.67 13.27
CA THR A 199 11.78 11.45 12.09
C THR A 199 11.50 12.93 12.23
N VAL A 200 10.64 13.32 13.17
CA VAL A 200 10.27 14.69 13.47
C VAL A 200 10.88 15.07 14.81
N ASP A 201 11.57 16.20 14.89
CA ASP A 201 12.05 16.76 16.16
C ASP A 201 11.01 17.75 16.69
N ALA A 202 10.35 17.40 17.77
CA ALA A 202 9.25 18.17 18.35
C ALA A 202 9.16 17.95 19.87
N SER A 203 8.56 18.90 20.57
CA SER A 203 8.22 18.76 21.99
C SER A 203 7.06 17.77 22.19
N GLU A 204 6.90 17.27 23.42
CA GLU A 204 5.79 16.36 23.75
C GLU A 204 4.40 16.97 23.43
N GLN A 205 4.23 18.28 23.66
CA GLN A 205 2.98 18.97 23.31
C GLN A 205 2.74 19.04 21.79
N GLU A 206 3.81 19.18 21.01
CA GLU A 206 3.71 19.18 19.55
C GLU A 206 3.45 17.78 19.01
N TYR A 207 4.04 16.73 19.60
CA TYR A 207 3.69 15.34 19.27
C TYR A 207 2.22 15.02 19.56
N GLU A 208 1.66 15.52 20.66
CA GLU A 208 0.23 15.38 20.94
C GLU A 208 -0.62 16.05 19.84
N ARG A 209 -0.26 17.27 19.42
CA ARG A 209 -0.95 17.97 18.33
C ARG A 209 -0.85 17.23 16.99
N LEU A 210 0.33 16.72 16.65
CA LEU A 210 0.54 15.93 15.44
C LEU A 210 -0.26 14.61 15.49
N SER A 211 -0.26 13.93 16.64
CA SER A 211 -1.06 12.72 16.88
C SER A 211 -2.56 13.00 16.71
N ASP A 212 -3.06 14.10 17.28
CA ASP A 212 -4.45 14.51 17.14
C ASP A 212 -4.80 14.88 15.69
N ALA A 213 -3.91 15.57 14.99
CA ALA A 213 -4.08 15.88 13.56
C ALA A 213 -4.16 14.60 12.71
N VAL A 214 -3.28 13.62 12.95
CA VAL A 214 -3.31 12.31 12.28
C VAL A 214 -4.61 11.56 12.57
N LYS A 215 -5.03 11.52 13.83
CA LYS A 215 -6.29 10.91 14.27
C LYS A 215 -7.48 11.58 13.60
N GLN A 216 -7.53 12.92 13.57
CA GLN A 216 -8.58 13.68 12.92
C GLN A 216 -8.62 13.42 11.40
N MET A 217 -7.48 13.52 10.72
CA MET A 217 -7.38 13.22 9.28
C MET A 217 -7.91 11.82 8.96
N SER A 218 -7.72 10.84 9.83
CA SER A 218 -8.25 9.49 9.59
C SER A 218 -9.77 9.42 9.50
N THR A 219 -10.48 10.35 10.14
CA THR A 219 -11.94 10.44 10.11
C THR A 219 -12.47 11.24 8.92
N GLU A 220 -11.60 11.93 8.19
CA GLU A 220 -11.95 12.82 7.09
C GLU A 220 -11.50 12.25 5.73
N LEU A 221 -10.29 11.71 5.65
CA LEU A 221 -9.58 11.38 4.41
C LEU A 221 -9.71 9.92 3.96
N ALA A 222 -10.62 9.14 4.55
CA ALA A 222 -10.85 7.72 4.23
C ALA A 222 -9.60 6.81 4.34
N THR A 223 -8.58 7.25 5.09
CA THR A 223 -7.32 6.55 5.33
C THR A 223 -7.12 6.29 6.82
N SER A 224 -6.55 5.15 7.21
CA SER A 224 -6.35 4.85 8.64
C SER A 224 -5.29 5.76 9.28
N SER A 225 -5.42 6.01 10.59
CA SER A 225 -4.46 6.84 11.32
C SER A 225 -3.03 6.31 11.27
N GLY A 226 -2.85 4.98 11.22
CA GLY A 226 -1.52 4.37 11.04
C GLY A 226 -0.88 4.68 9.68
N ALA A 227 -1.63 4.60 8.58
CA ALA A 227 -1.11 4.92 7.25
C ALA A 227 -0.83 6.43 7.09
N ILE A 228 -1.64 7.29 7.72
CA ILE A 228 -1.39 8.73 7.75
C ILE A 228 -0.14 9.04 8.58
N ALA A 229 0.05 8.37 9.73
CA ALA A 229 1.27 8.49 10.53
C ALA A 229 2.52 8.06 9.75
N GLU A 230 2.43 7.01 8.94
CA GLU A 230 3.53 6.55 8.09
C GLU A 230 3.91 7.60 7.03
N VAL A 231 2.92 8.20 6.36
CA VAL A 231 3.17 9.31 5.41
C VAL A 231 3.78 10.51 6.12
N MET A 232 3.30 10.87 7.31
CA MET A 232 3.85 11.96 8.11
C MET A 232 5.29 11.67 8.58
N ALA A 233 5.58 10.42 8.96
CA ALA A 233 6.92 10.00 9.34
C ALA A 233 7.90 10.14 8.16
N ASN A 234 7.47 9.72 6.95
CA ASN A 234 8.24 9.91 5.73
C ASN A 234 8.47 11.40 5.44
N ALA A 235 7.46 12.25 5.64
CA ALA A 235 7.59 13.70 5.49
C ALA A 235 8.66 14.28 6.41
N GLY A 236 8.67 13.91 7.69
CA GLY A 236 9.71 14.31 8.64
C GLY A 236 11.11 13.88 8.20
N GLN A 237 11.24 12.62 7.73
CA GLN A 237 12.52 12.10 7.24
C GLN A 237 13.04 12.86 6.02
N LEU A 238 12.14 13.39 5.20
CA LEU A 238 12.46 14.14 3.98
C LEU A 238 12.73 15.63 4.24
N GLY A 239 12.68 16.07 5.50
CA GLY A 239 13.00 17.44 5.91
C GLY A 239 11.82 18.42 5.86
N ILE A 240 10.58 17.92 5.82
CA ILE A 240 9.39 18.79 5.97
C ILE A 240 9.34 19.31 7.41
N GLN A 241 9.24 20.63 7.55
CA GLN A 241 9.27 21.29 8.86
C GLN A 241 7.93 21.10 9.58
N ASN A 242 7.95 21.15 10.91
CA ASN A 242 6.79 20.85 11.77
C ASN A 242 5.54 21.65 11.39
N ASP A 243 5.70 22.93 11.04
CA ASP A 243 4.61 23.83 10.65
C ASP A 243 3.88 23.38 9.37
N TYR A 244 4.56 22.62 8.49
CA TYR A 244 4.04 22.16 7.21
C TYR A 244 3.68 20.67 7.20
N LEU A 245 4.04 19.89 8.22
CA LEU A 245 3.85 18.43 8.24
C LEU A 245 2.40 18.01 8.02
N VAL A 246 1.45 18.69 8.66
CA VAL A 246 0.02 18.35 8.56
C VAL A 246 -0.50 18.61 7.15
N GLU A 247 -0.21 19.79 6.59
CA GLU A 247 -0.63 20.17 5.24
C GLU A 247 0.03 19.27 4.18
N PHE A 248 1.32 19.00 4.33
CA PHE A 248 2.05 18.07 3.48
C PHE A 248 1.40 16.68 3.48
N THR A 249 1.24 16.11 4.68
CA THR A 249 0.68 14.76 4.85
C THR A 249 -0.71 14.70 4.23
N ARG A 250 -1.56 15.69 4.49
CA ARG A 250 -2.88 15.78 3.88
C ARG A 250 -2.81 15.81 2.36
N THR A 251 -1.95 16.65 1.78
CA THR A 251 -1.77 16.76 0.32
C THR A 251 -1.37 15.41 -0.29
N MET A 252 -0.44 14.68 0.35
CA MET A 252 0.00 13.37 -0.14
C MET A 252 -1.11 12.31 -0.04
N ILE A 253 -1.92 12.36 1.02
CA ILE A 253 -3.08 11.47 1.18
C ILE A 253 -4.17 11.80 0.16
N ASP A 254 -4.42 13.09 -0.09
CA ASP A 254 -5.38 13.54 -1.09
C ASP A 254 -4.95 13.10 -2.49
N LEU A 255 -3.67 13.25 -2.85
CA LEU A 255 -3.11 12.68 -4.09
C LEU A 255 -3.28 11.17 -4.12
N GLY A 256 -2.94 10.49 -3.03
CA GLY A 256 -3.06 9.03 -2.88
C GLY A 256 -4.46 8.46 -3.08
N ASN A 257 -5.48 9.26 -2.76
CA ASN A 257 -6.88 8.86 -2.84
C ASN A 257 -7.56 9.29 -4.14
N SER A 258 -7.05 10.32 -4.81
CA SER A 258 -7.68 10.95 -5.98
C SER A 258 -6.95 10.71 -7.30
N THR A 259 -5.71 10.20 -7.28
CA THR A 259 -4.88 9.97 -8.47
C THR A 259 -4.41 8.51 -8.56
N ASP A 260 -3.55 8.21 -9.53
CA ASP A 260 -2.89 6.91 -9.68
C ASP A 260 -1.63 6.74 -8.81
N ILE A 261 -1.21 7.78 -8.08
CA ILE A 261 0.01 7.78 -7.27
C ILE A 261 -0.26 7.24 -5.86
N ALA A 262 0.63 6.43 -5.28
CA ALA A 262 0.52 6.06 -3.88
C ALA A 262 0.98 7.21 -2.95
N ALA A 263 0.29 7.44 -1.82
CA ALA A 263 0.61 8.56 -0.93
C ALA A 263 2.08 8.61 -0.43
N GLY A 264 2.68 7.45 -0.12
CA GLY A 264 4.10 7.38 0.28
C GLY A 264 5.08 7.67 -0.87
N GLU A 265 4.69 7.31 -2.09
CA GLU A 265 5.45 7.64 -3.30
C GLU A 265 5.37 9.14 -3.62
N ALA A 266 4.17 9.71 -3.57
CA ALA A 266 3.94 11.14 -3.69
C ALA A 266 4.79 11.91 -2.67
N ALA A 267 4.79 11.47 -1.39
CA ALA A 267 5.60 12.08 -0.35
C ALA A 267 7.08 12.14 -0.72
N THR A 268 7.63 11.01 -1.19
CA THR A 268 9.05 10.91 -1.55
C THR A 268 9.39 11.79 -2.76
N ALA A 269 8.63 11.64 -3.85
CA ALA A 269 8.89 12.33 -5.10
C ALA A 269 8.71 13.85 -4.98
N ILE A 270 7.63 14.30 -4.31
CA ILE A 270 7.33 15.72 -4.16
C ILE A 270 8.31 16.39 -3.20
N ALA A 271 8.71 15.74 -2.11
CA ALA A 271 9.73 16.30 -1.24
C ALA A 271 11.09 16.42 -1.94
N GLN A 272 11.49 15.41 -2.73
CA GLN A 272 12.70 15.50 -3.55
C GLN A 272 12.61 16.63 -4.57
N PHE A 273 11.48 16.74 -5.27
CA PHE A 273 11.22 17.85 -6.20
C PHE A 273 11.33 19.20 -5.50
N ALA A 274 10.69 19.35 -4.34
CA ALA A 274 10.70 20.58 -3.57
C ALA A 274 12.11 20.98 -3.15
N ASN A 275 12.89 20.01 -2.65
CA ASN A 275 14.27 20.25 -2.23
C ASN A 275 15.18 20.64 -3.40
N VAL A 276 15.04 19.98 -4.56
CA VAL A 276 15.86 20.26 -5.76
C VAL A 276 15.52 21.61 -6.39
N THR A 277 14.24 21.97 -6.42
CA THR A 277 13.77 23.22 -7.04
C THR A 277 13.70 24.39 -6.06
N HIS A 278 14.09 24.18 -4.81
CA HIS A 278 13.91 25.14 -3.71
C HIS A 278 12.46 25.64 -3.58
N MET A 279 11.48 24.78 -3.84
CA MET A 279 10.05 25.09 -3.71
C MET A 279 9.71 25.35 -2.24
N ALA A 280 8.97 26.42 -1.96
CA ALA A 280 8.50 26.70 -0.61
C ALA A 280 7.58 25.56 -0.12
N GLN A 281 7.73 25.15 1.14
CA GLN A 281 6.91 24.06 1.68
C GLN A 281 5.41 24.42 1.74
N SER A 282 5.10 25.72 1.81
CA SER A 282 3.73 26.26 1.69
C SER A 282 3.11 26.09 0.29
N ASP A 283 3.91 25.81 -0.74
CA ASP A 283 3.42 25.65 -2.11
C ASP A 283 3.16 24.18 -2.48
N ILE A 284 3.28 23.25 -1.54
CA ILE A 284 3.08 21.81 -1.79
C ILE A 284 1.64 21.52 -2.23
N GLY A 285 0.66 22.21 -1.65
CA GLY A 285 -0.72 22.14 -2.14
C GLY A 285 -0.86 22.59 -3.59
N ARG A 286 -0.15 23.67 -3.98
CA ARG A 286 -0.15 24.20 -5.36
C ARG A 286 0.44 23.21 -6.34
N PHE A 287 1.54 22.55 -5.96
CA PHE A 287 2.11 21.45 -6.75
C PHE A 287 1.06 20.35 -6.98
N GLY A 288 0.40 19.89 -5.91
CA GLY A 288 -0.64 18.88 -6.01
C GLY A 288 -1.83 19.31 -6.88
N ALA A 289 -2.26 20.57 -6.75
CA ALA A 289 -3.34 21.12 -7.58
C ALA A 289 -2.95 21.20 -9.06
N SER A 290 -1.76 21.71 -9.39
CA SER A 290 -1.26 21.73 -10.76
C SER A 290 -1.14 20.32 -11.34
N LEU A 291 -0.60 19.37 -10.57
CA LEU A 291 -0.45 17.99 -11.01
C LEU A 291 -1.79 17.35 -11.37
N VAL A 292 -2.80 17.49 -10.50
CA VAL A 292 -4.14 16.94 -10.73
C VAL A 292 -4.85 17.64 -11.88
N ASP A 293 -4.74 18.97 -12.01
CA ASP A 293 -5.39 19.67 -13.14
C ASP A 293 -4.74 19.25 -14.47
N LEU A 294 -3.42 19.06 -14.51
CA LEU A 294 -2.72 18.56 -15.70
C LEU A 294 -3.11 17.11 -16.02
N GLY A 295 -3.14 16.22 -15.02
CA GLY A 295 -3.56 14.82 -15.21
C GLY A 295 -4.98 14.69 -15.76
N ASN A 296 -5.89 15.57 -15.34
CA ASN A 296 -7.28 15.57 -15.79
C ASN A 296 -7.49 16.11 -17.22
N ASN A 297 -6.59 16.96 -17.72
CA ASN A 297 -6.79 17.70 -18.97
C ASN A 297 -5.90 17.25 -20.12
N TYR A 298 -4.95 16.33 -19.90
CA TYR A 298 -3.97 15.89 -20.89
C TYR A 298 -3.93 14.36 -21.04
N ALA A 299 -3.40 13.89 -22.16
CA ALA A 299 -3.30 12.45 -22.48
C ALA A 299 -2.13 11.78 -21.75
N THR A 300 -2.09 11.89 -20.42
CA THR A 300 -1.04 11.35 -19.54
C THR A 300 -1.61 11.08 -18.14
N THR A 301 -0.80 10.55 -17.22
CA THR A 301 -1.21 10.29 -15.82
C THR A 301 -0.45 11.18 -14.84
N GLU A 302 -0.99 11.38 -13.64
CA GLU A 302 -0.32 12.15 -12.60
C GLU A 302 1.04 11.54 -12.23
N SER A 303 1.13 10.21 -12.12
CA SER A 303 2.42 9.54 -11.90
C SER A 303 3.44 9.84 -13.00
N ALA A 304 3.06 9.77 -14.28
CA ALA A 304 3.95 10.04 -15.40
C ALA A 304 4.43 11.50 -15.41
N ILE A 305 3.53 12.45 -15.15
CA ILE A 305 3.88 13.87 -15.02
C ILE A 305 4.86 14.06 -13.85
N MET A 306 4.56 13.50 -12.68
CA MET A 306 5.40 13.65 -11.48
C MET A 306 6.81 13.08 -11.69
N HIS A 307 6.93 11.89 -12.27
CA HIS A 307 8.23 11.28 -12.57
C HIS A 307 9.01 12.07 -13.61
N MET A 308 8.35 12.58 -14.66
CA MET A 308 9.02 13.44 -15.63
C MET A 308 9.44 14.77 -14.98
N ALA A 309 8.59 15.39 -14.16
CA ALA A 309 8.88 16.64 -13.48
C ALA A 309 10.07 16.50 -12.50
N THR A 310 10.12 15.43 -11.72
CA THR A 310 11.27 15.13 -10.83
C THR A 310 12.57 14.93 -11.61
N ARG A 311 12.53 14.33 -12.80
CA ARG A 311 13.70 14.21 -13.68
C ARG A 311 14.14 15.54 -14.26
N LEU A 312 13.20 16.44 -14.56
CA LEU A 312 13.47 17.77 -15.09
C LEU A 312 13.83 18.79 -14.00
N ALA A 313 13.53 18.49 -12.73
CA ALA A 313 13.61 19.43 -11.60
C ALA A 313 14.94 20.19 -11.53
N ALA A 314 16.06 19.47 -11.55
CA ALA A 314 17.38 20.07 -11.37
C ALA A 314 17.75 20.99 -12.53
N ALA A 315 17.67 20.50 -13.77
CA ALA A 315 18.02 21.28 -14.95
C ALA A 315 17.03 22.44 -15.17
N GLY A 316 15.72 22.19 -14.99
CA GLY A 316 14.69 23.21 -15.10
C GLY A 316 14.90 24.35 -14.10
N SER A 317 15.14 24.02 -12.83
CA SER A 317 15.45 25.03 -11.81
C SER A 317 16.75 25.78 -12.12
N GLN A 318 17.79 25.08 -12.61
CA GLN A 318 19.08 25.67 -12.94
C GLN A 318 18.97 26.70 -14.07
N VAL A 319 18.06 26.51 -15.02
CA VAL A 319 17.83 27.44 -16.13
C VAL A 319 16.72 28.46 -15.84
N GLY A 320 16.20 28.50 -14.61
CA GLY A 320 15.25 29.51 -14.17
C GLY A 320 13.77 29.19 -14.45
N LEU A 321 13.41 27.94 -14.75
CA LEU A 321 12.01 27.54 -14.80
C LEU A 321 11.39 27.52 -13.41
N SER A 322 10.18 28.05 -13.30
CA SER A 322 9.33 27.87 -12.11
C SER A 322 8.80 26.44 -12.00
N GLN A 323 8.32 26.07 -10.81
CA GLN A 323 7.83 24.72 -10.52
C GLN A 323 6.61 24.35 -11.38
N SER A 324 5.68 25.29 -11.59
CA SER A 324 4.55 25.10 -12.50
C SER A 324 5.00 24.91 -13.95
N GLN A 325 6.04 25.63 -14.39
CA GLN A 325 6.57 25.45 -15.74
C GLN A 325 7.23 24.08 -15.94
N ILE A 326 7.95 23.58 -14.92
CA ILE A 326 8.51 22.23 -14.94
C ILE A 326 7.39 21.18 -15.05
N LEU A 327 6.29 21.34 -14.32
CA LEU A 327 5.10 20.47 -14.45
C LEU A 327 4.46 20.56 -15.85
N GLY A 328 4.37 21.76 -16.44
CA GLY A 328 3.86 21.94 -17.79
C GLY A 328 4.72 21.24 -18.85
N PHE A 329 6.06 21.34 -18.76
CA PHE A 329 6.98 20.63 -19.65
C PHE A 329 6.86 19.12 -19.46
N ALA A 330 6.80 18.66 -18.21
CA ALA A 330 6.63 17.27 -17.88
C ALA A 330 5.35 16.68 -18.52
N THR A 331 4.26 17.43 -18.44
CA THR A 331 2.95 17.05 -19.01
C THR A 331 2.97 16.98 -20.52
N ALA A 332 3.55 17.97 -21.20
CA ALA A 332 3.64 17.97 -22.65
C ALA A 332 4.50 16.81 -23.18
N LEU A 333 5.61 16.52 -22.51
CA LEU A 333 6.51 15.42 -22.88
C LEU A 333 5.88 14.06 -22.62
N SER A 334 5.27 13.85 -21.45
CA SER A 334 4.63 12.58 -21.12
C SER A 334 3.39 12.32 -22.00
N SER A 335 2.67 13.36 -22.42
CA SER A 335 1.51 13.25 -23.32
C SER A 335 1.84 12.73 -24.71
N VAL A 336 3.08 12.91 -25.19
CA VAL A 336 3.56 12.31 -26.45
C VAL A 336 4.27 10.97 -26.26
N GLY A 337 4.11 10.36 -25.07
CA GLY A 337 4.63 9.04 -24.75
C GLY A 337 6.13 9.00 -24.51
N LEU A 338 6.74 10.12 -24.09
CA LEU A 338 8.14 10.11 -23.67
C LEU A 338 8.25 9.61 -22.23
N GLU A 339 9.03 8.53 -22.06
CA GLU A 339 9.36 7.98 -20.76
C GLU A 339 10.24 8.93 -19.95
N ALA A 340 10.01 9.01 -18.63
CA ALA A 340 10.69 9.93 -17.72
C ALA A 340 12.23 9.86 -17.82
N GLU A 341 12.79 8.65 -17.95
CA GLU A 341 14.23 8.43 -18.08
C GLU A 341 14.81 9.04 -19.37
N ALA A 342 14.13 8.84 -20.50
CA ALA A 342 14.59 9.31 -21.80
C ALA A 342 14.31 10.80 -21.98
N GLY A 343 13.04 11.19 -21.79
CA GLY A 343 12.54 12.56 -21.86
C GLY A 343 13.31 13.48 -20.93
N GLY A 344 13.38 13.10 -19.65
CA GLY A 344 14.01 13.91 -18.61
C GLY A 344 15.49 14.15 -18.87
N THR A 345 16.25 13.12 -19.23
CA THR A 345 17.69 13.26 -19.53
C THR A 345 17.92 14.11 -20.77
N ALA A 346 17.16 13.85 -21.83
CA ALA A 346 17.31 14.54 -23.10
C ALA A 346 17.03 16.05 -22.98
N PHE A 347 15.90 16.38 -22.37
CA PHE A 347 15.50 17.78 -22.17
C PHE A 347 16.38 18.48 -21.14
N SER A 348 16.82 17.79 -20.09
CA SER A 348 17.81 18.35 -19.15
C SER A 348 19.10 18.75 -19.88
N LYS A 349 19.61 17.91 -20.76
CA LYS A 349 20.82 18.22 -21.54
C LYS A 349 20.59 19.39 -22.50
N ALA A 350 19.44 19.42 -23.17
CA ALA A 350 19.09 20.54 -24.05
C ALA A 350 19.00 21.87 -23.30
N MET A 351 18.34 21.89 -22.13
CA MET A 351 18.24 23.08 -21.27
C MET A 351 19.62 23.58 -20.85
N ILE A 352 20.50 22.69 -20.39
CA ILE A 352 21.86 23.07 -19.97
C ILE A 352 22.70 23.57 -21.15
N GLN A 353 22.59 22.96 -22.33
CA GLN A 353 23.32 23.43 -23.52
C GLN A 353 22.85 24.81 -23.98
N MET A 354 21.54 25.08 -23.92
CA MET A 354 21.00 26.42 -24.20
C MET A 354 21.49 27.45 -23.18
N GLN A 355 21.50 27.11 -21.89
CA GLN A 355 22.04 27.97 -20.84
C GLN A 355 23.51 28.32 -21.10
N VAL A 356 24.34 27.31 -21.39
CA VAL A 356 25.76 27.51 -21.72
C VAL A 356 25.93 28.39 -22.96
N ALA A 357 25.12 28.17 -24.00
CA ALA A 357 25.16 28.99 -25.21
C ALA A 357 24.81 30.45 -24.94
N VAL A 358 23.78 30.71 -24.12
CA VAL A 358 23.36 32.06 -23.73
C VAL A 358 24.42 32.75 -22.88
N GLU A 359 25.01 32.06 -21.91
CA GLU A 359 26.04 32.60 -21.01
C GLU A 359 27.36 32.88 -21.73
N THR A 360 27.80 31.98 -22.62
CA THR A 360 29.10 32.09 -23.28
C THR A 360 29.06 32.86 -24.59
N GLY A 361 27.90 32.92 -25.25
CA GLY A 361 27.79 33.45 -26.60
C GLY A 361 28.57 32.67 -27.65
N ASN A 362 28.76 31.35 -27.45
CA ASN A 362 29.44 30.48 -28.39
C ASN A 362 28.60 30.23 -29.66
N ASP A 363 29.18 29.49 -30.63
CA ASP A 363 28.53 29.17 -31.91
C ASP A 363 27.15 28.47 -31.74
N SER A 364 26.95 27.73 -30.65
CA SER A 364 25.65 27.08 -30.38
C SER A 364 24.52 28.11 -30.15
N LEU A 365 24.84 29.33 -29.70
CA LEU A 365 23.83 30.38 -29.56
C LEU A 365 23.26 30.76 -30.94
N THR A 366 24.13 30.89 -31.93
CA THR A 366 23.74 31.18 -33.32
C THR A 366 22.79 30.10 -33.83
N ASP A 367 23.07 28.83 -33.52
CA ASP A 367 22.20 27.72 -33.92
C ASP A 367 20.85 27.73 -33.20
N PHE A 368 20.82 27.91 -31.88
CA PHE A 368 19.55 27.98 -31.13
C PHE A 368 18.70 29.15 -31.60
N ALA A 369 19.30 30.32 -31.83
CA ALA A 369 18.61 31.49 -32.35
C ALA A 369 18.06 31.24 -33.77
N ARG A 370 18.89 30.67 -34.66
CA ARG A 370 18.51 30.31 -36.04
C ARG A 370 17.33 29.34 -36.06
N VAL A 371 17.39 28.25 -35.31
CA VAL A 371 16.30 27.27 -35.24
C VAL A 371 15.02 27.91 -34.68
N SER A 372 15.15 28.74 -33.65
CA SER A 372 14.01 29.44 -33.03
C SER A 372 13.43 30.57 -33.90
N GLY A 373 14.05 30.90 -35.04
CA GLY A 373 13.64 32.01 -35.91
C GLY A 373 13.89 33.39 -35.30
N LEU A 374 14.87 33.50 -34.39
CA LEU A 374 15.24 34.70 -33.65
C LEU A 374 16.65 35.15 -33.99
N THR A 375 16.97 36.41 -33.69
CA THR A 375 18.37 36.85 -33.63
C THR A 375 19.02 36.34 -32.35
N GLU A 376 20.35 36.25 -32.31
CA GLU A 376 21.06 35.84 -31.08
C GLU A 376 20.70 36.69 -29.87
N GLN A 377 20.59 38.02 -30.07
CA GLN A 377 20.19 38.93 -29.01
C GLN A 377 18.74 38.68 -28.58
N ALA A 378 17.80 38.51 -29.51
CA ALA A 378 16.41 38.22 -29.18
C ALA A 378 16.24 36.88 -28.46
N PHE A 379 17.03 35.86 -28.83
CA PHE A 379 17.04 34.57 -28.14
C PHE A 379 17.61 34.70 -26.73
N LYS A 380 18.72 35.42 -26.55
CA LYS A 380 19.28 35.73 -25.21
C LYS A 380 18.28 36.47 -24.34
N ASP A 381 17.63 37.49 -24.87
CA ASP A 381 16.65 38.29 -24.13
C ASP A 381 15.43 37.45 -23.75
N LEU A 382 14.95 36.60 -24.66
CA LEU A 382 13.86 35.68 -24.39
C LEU A 382 14.26 34.64 -23.33
N TRP A 383 15.45 34.04 -23.44
CA TRP A 383 15.94 33.07 -22.47
C TRP A 383 16.04 33.66 -21.06
N ASN A 384 16.61 34.86 -20.93
CA ASN A 384 16.80 35.51 -19.64
C ASN A 384 15.48 35.96 -18.97
N SER A 385 14.46 36.29 -19.77
CA SER A 385 13.17 36.77 -19.26
C SER A 385 12.10 35.69 -19.16
N ASN A 386 12.15 34.69 -20.05
CA ASN A 386 11.21 33.59 -20.14
C ASN A 386 11.89 32.34 -20.76
N PRO A 387 12.66 31.58 -19.96
CA PRO A 387 13.33 30.36 -20.43
C PRO A 387 12.35 29.35 -21.02
N ALA A 388 11.15 29.22 -20.48
CA ALA A 388 10.11 28.34 -21.02
C ALA A 388 9.74 28.72 -22.45
N GLY A 389 9.50 30.01 -22.71
CA GLY A 389 9.20 30.51 -24.05
C GLY A 389 10.35 30.32 -25.04
N ALA A 390 11.61 30.40 -24.58
CA ALA A 390 12.76 30.13 -25.44
C ALA A 390 12.88 28.64 -25.82
N ILE A 391 12.65 27.73 -24.86
CA ILE A 391 12.60 26.28 -25.12
C ILE A 391 11.45 25.96 -26.09
N GLU A 392 10.27 26.55 -25.88
CA GLU A 392 9.13 26.38 -26.78
C GLU A 392 9.43 26.89 -28.19
N ALA A 393 10.02 28.08 -28.32
CA ALA A 393 10.43 28.64 -29.61
C ALA A 393 11.40 27.71 -30.35
N PHE A 394 12.33 27.09 -29.64
CA PHE A 394 13.25 26.11 -30.21
C PHE A 394 12.53 24.85 -30.71
N ILE A 395 11.63 24.27 -29.91
CA ILE A 395 10.88 23.06 -30.30
C ILE A 395 9.94 23.34 -31.48
N VAL A 396 9.26 24.49 -31.48
CA VAL A 396 8.43 24.96 -32.60
C VAL A 396 9.30 25.18 -33.84
N GLY A 397 10.47 25.78 -33.67
CA GLY A 397 11.47 25.95 -34.71
C GLY A 397 11.84 24.64 -35.39
N LEU A 398 12.25 23.64 -34.59
CA LEU A 398 12.55 22.29 -35.05
C LEU A 398 11.39 21.66 -35.83
N SER A 399 10.15 21.83 -35.36
CA SER A 399 8.95 21.27 -36.03
C SER A 399 8.74 21.81 -37.45
N ARG A 400 9.19 23.03 -37.73
CA ARG A 400 9.00 23.71 -39.03
C ARG A 400 10.15 23.49 -40.01
N MET A 401 11.26 22.88 -39.57
CA MET A 401 12.44 22.72 -40.41
C MET A 401 12.18 21.81 -41.61
N ASP A 402 11.45 20.70 -41.39
CA ASP A 402 11.11 19.76 -42.45
C ASP A 402 10.24 20.43 -43.53
N GLU A 403 9.32 21.33 -43.14
CA GLU A 403 8.50 22.14 -44.06
C GLU A 403 9.33 23.12 -44.89
N GLN A 404 10.46 23.58 -44.33
CA GLN A 404 11.42 24.48 -44.99
C GLN A 404 12.48 23.73 -45.82
N GLY A 405 12.36 22.40 -45.93
CA GLY A 405 13.33 21.56 -46.65
C GLY A 405 14.67 21.39 -45.95
N VAL A 406 14.76 21.73 -44.66
CA VAL A 406 15.96 21.57 -43.84
C VAL A 406 15.79 20.37 -42.92
N SER A 407 16.77 19.46 -42.88
CA SER A 407 16.69 18.28 -42.03
C SER A 407 16.91 18.66 -40.56
N SER A 408 15.83 18.61 -39.79
CA SER A 408 15.84 18.73 -38.32
C SER A 408 16.83 17.78 -37.65
N ILE A 409 16.98 16.56 -38.17
CA ILE A 409 17.93 15.55 -37.71
C ILE A 409 19.39 16.00 -37.89
N VAL A 410 19.73 16.54 -39.06
CA VAL A 410 21.10 17.01 -39.35
C VAL A 410 21.41 18.23 -38.51
N THR A 411 20.47 19.16 -38.38
CA THR A 411 20.64 20.35 -37.54
C THR A 411 20.88 19.98 -36.08
N LEU A 412 20.12 19.05 -35.51
CA LEU A 412 20.37 18.56 -34.16
C LEU A 412 21.77 17.94 -34.01
N GLU A 413 22.25 17.23 -35.03
CA GLU A 413 23.60 16.64 -35.01
C GLU A 413 24.71 17.70 -35.06
N GLU A 414 24.58 18.71 -35.91
CA GLU A 414 25.49 19.87 -36.01
C GLU A 414 25.55 20.65 -34.69
N MET A 415 24.41 20.78 -34.01
CA MET A 415 24.29 21.43 -32.71
C MET A 415 24.85 20.59 -31.54
N GLY A 416 25.38 19.40 -31.80
CA GLY A 416 25.96 18.53 -30.78
C GLY A 416 24.97 17.59 -30.08
N PHE A 417 23.74 17.47 -30.58
CA PHE A 417 22.75 16.47 -30.16
C PHE A 417 22.90 15.16 -30.97
N SER A 418 24.12 14.63 -31.05
CA SER A 418 24.46 13.44 -31.87
C SER A 418 23.97 12.11 -31.30
N GLU A 419 23.63 12.06 -30.02
CA GLU A 419 23.10 10.85 -29.37
C GLU A 419 21.73 10.49 -29.96
N VAL A 420 21.62 9.29 -30.54
CA VAL A 420 20.40 8.82 -31.22
C VAL A 420 19.15 8.98 -30.34
N ARG A 421 19.25 8.65 -29.05
CA ARG A 421 18.12 8.72 -28.10
C ARG A 421 17.73 10.15 -27.74
N LEU A 422 18.71 11.05 -27.62
CA LEU A 422 18.51 12.49 -27.39
C LEU A 422 17.78 13.13 -28.56
N ARG A 423 18.26 12.84 -29.78
CA ARG A 423 17.65 13.32 -31.02
C ARG A 423 16.24 12.80 -31.21
N ASP A 424 16.01 11.50 -31.06
CA ASP A 424 14.66 10.91 -31.15
C ASP A 424 13.69 11.55 -30.16
N THR A 425 14.16 11.83 -28.94
CA THR A 425 13.35 12.47 -27.91
C THR A 425 12.96 13.91 -28.27
N LEU A 426 13.91 14.72 -28.74
CA LEU A 426 13.64 16.09 -29.19
C LEU A 426 12.71 16.10 -30.42
N MET A 427 12.90 15.17 -31.35
CA MET A 427 12.05 15.00 -32.53
C MET A 427 10.63 14.55 -32.18
N ARG A 428 10.44 13.69 -31.17
CA ARG A 428 9.10 13.34 -30.71
C ARG A 428 8.39 14.53 -30.07
N ALA A 429 9.12 15.36 -29.34
CA ALA A 429 8.58 16.55 -28.70
C ALA A 429 8.12 17.62 -29.71
N THR A 430 8.60 17.63 -30.95
CA THR A 430 8.07 18.55 -31.99
C THR A 430 6.60 18.27 -32.34
N ASN A 431 6.10 17.05 -32.04
CA ASN A 431 4.67 16.72 -32.16
C ASN A 431 3.82 17.32 -31.02
N ALA A 432 4.46 17.87 -29.97
CA ALA A 432 3.81 18.42 -28.79
C ALA A 432 3.78 19.96 -28.76
N THR A 433 4.06 20.64 -29.88
CA THR A 433 4.21 22.11 -29.92
C THR A 433 3.03 22.89 -29.33
N GLN A 434 1.79 22.50 -29.63
CA GLN A 434 0.59 23.09 -29.03
C GLN A 434 0.37 22.64 -27.57
N LEU A 435 0.84 21.45 -27.21
CA LEU A 435 0.72 20.90 -25.87
C LEU A 435 1.61 21.64 -24.88
N PHE A 436 2.81 22.08 -25.27
CA PHE A 436 3.68 22.86 -24.40
C PHE A 436 2.97 24.13 -23.91
N ALA A 437 2.57 25.02 -24.83
CA ALA A 437 1.95 26.28 -24.46
C ALA A 437 0.67 26.11 -23.60
N SER A 438 -0.21 25.17 -23.99
CA SER A 438 -1.44 24.92 -23.23
C SER A 438 -1.16 24.31 -21.84
N ALA A 439 -0.20 23.39 -21.74
CA ALA A 439 0.16 22.77 -20.46
C ALA A 439 0.83 23.79 -19.53
N GLN A 440 1.65 24.69 -20.05
CA GLN A 440 2.19 25.82 -19.29
C GLN A 440 1.07 26.71 -18.73
N GLU A 441 0.11 27.09 -19.56
CA GLU A 441 -1.04 27.91 -19.14
C GLU A 441 -1.87 27.21 -18.05
N THR A 442 -2.19 25.93 -18.26
CA THR A 442 -2.93 25.11 -17.31
C THR A 442 -2.18 24.98 -15.99
N ALA A 443 -0.88 24.66 -16.04
CA ALA A 443 -0.05 24.52 -14.84
C ALA A 443 -0.01 25.81 -14.02
N ASN A 444 0.20 26.96 -14.69
CA ASN A 444 0.27 28.27 -14.04
C ASN A 444 -1.07 28.69 -13.43
N ARG A 445 -2.18 28.46 -14.15
CA ARG A 445 -3.53 28.73 -13.64
C ARG A 445 -3.83 27.87 -12.42
N ALA A 446 -3.64 26.55 -12.53
CA ALA A 446 -3.89 25.62 -11.44
C ALA A 446 -3.00 25.88 -10.21
N TRP A 447 -1.75 26.31 -10.44
CA TRP A 447 -0.84 26.72 -9.37
C TRP A 447 -1.38 27.93 -8.61
N SER A 448 -1.89 28.92 -9.33
CA SER A 448 -2.46 30.14 -8.78
C SER A 448 -3.76 29.85 -8.01
N GLU A 449 -4.67 29.10 -8.62
CA GLU A 449 -5.99 28.76 -8.07
C GLU A 449 -5.91 27.82 -6.88
N ASN A 450 -5.03 26.82 -6.91
CA ASN A 450 -4.81 25.84 -5.84
C ASN A 450 -6.09 25.12 -5.36
N THR A 451 -6.97 24.72 -6.28
CA THR A 451 -8.26 24.08 -5.94
C THR A 451 -8.43 22.66 -6.48
N ALA A 452 -7.79 22.31 -7.59
CA ALA A 452 -8.06 21.08 -8.34
C ALA A 452 -7.94 19.81 -7.49
N LEU A 453 -6.84 19.66 -6.75
CA LEU A 453 -6.63 18.52 -5.85
C LEU A 453 -7.72 18.42 -4.78
N THR A 454 -8.03 19.54 -4.11
CA THR A 454 -9.06 19.57 -3.07
C THR A 454 -10.43 19.20 -3.63
N SER A 455 -10.75 19.69 -4.84
CA SER A 455 -12.00 19.36 -5.54
C SER A 455 -12.09 17.86 -5.84
N GLU A 456 -11.02 17.27 -6.38
CA GLU A 456 -11.00 15.86 -6.75
C GLU A 456 -11.04 14.92 -5.54
N ALA A 457 -10.24 15.20 -4.51
CA ALA A 457 -10.26 14.49 -3.25
C ALA A 457 -11.65 14.57 -2.58
N SER A 458 -12.29 15.74 -2.60
CA SER A 458 -13.64 15.92 -2.04
C SER A 458 -14.69 15.06 -2.74
N LYS A 459 -14.64 14.93 -4.08
CA LYS A 459 -15.51 14.01 -4.82
C LYS A 459 -15.30 12.57 -4.35
N ARG A 460 -14.04 12.14 -4.15
CA ARG A 460 -13.72 10.79 -3.66
C ARG A 460 -14.23 10.56 -2.24
N TYR A 461 -14.08 11.53 -1.35
CA TYR A 461 -14.52 11.44 0.05
C TYR A 461 -16.04 11.49 0.21
N ALA A 462 -16.76 12.10 -0.73
CA ALA A 462 -18.21 12.11 -0.74
C ALA A 462 -18.83 10.72 -0.99
N THR A 463 -18.09 9.77 -1.57
CA THR A 463 -18.59 8.42 -1.89
C THR A 463 -18.98 7.62 -0.63
N THR A 464 -19.96 6.73 -0.76
CA THR A 464 -20.41 5.86 0.34
C THR A 464 -19.28 4.97 0.89
N GLU A 465 -18.39 4.49 0.02
CA GLU A 465 -17.22 3.70 0.42
C GLU A 465 -16.33 4.50 1.37
N SER A 466 -15.96 5.73 0.99
CA SER A 466 -15.13 6.62 1.80
C SER A 466 -15.81 6.99 3.12
N ARG A 467 -17.12 7.28 3.09
CA ARG A 467 -17.90 7.54 4.32
C ARG A 467 -17.92 6.36 5.28
N LEU A 468 -18.00 5.12 4.77
CA LEU A 468 -17.91 3.92 5.61
C LEU A 468 -16.50 3.71 6.18
N LYS A 469 -15.45 4.02 5.41
CA LYS A 469 -14.07 4.03 5.92
C LYS A 469 -13.89 5.07 7.02
N ASN A 470 -14.38 6.29 6.82
CA ASN A 470 -14.37 7.36 7.82
C ASN A 470 -15.11 6.98 9.10
N LEU A 471 -16.29 6.35 8.98
CA LEU A 471 -17.04 5.84 10.12
C LEU A 471 -16.25 4.76 10.88
N LYS A 472 -15.64 3.82 10.16
CA LYS A 472 -14.76 2.80 10.75
C LYS A 472 -13.59 3.46 11.48
N ASN A 473 -12.93 4.44 10.87
CA ASN A 473 -11.81 5.15 11.47
C ASN A 473 -12.26 5.96 12.69
N THR A 474 -13.46 6.55 12.67
CA THR A 474 -14.06 7.23 13.82
C THR A 474 -14.31 6.26 14.98
N ALA A 475 -14.79 5.05 14.69
CA ALA A 475 -14.97 4.01 15.71
C ALA A 475 -13.62 3.54 16.28
N VAL A 476 -12.59 3.41 15.43
CA VAL A 476 -11.22 3.11 15.86
C VAL A 476 -10.65 4.24 16.72
N LEU A 477 -10.90 5.51 16.37
CA LEU A 477 -10.48 6.67 17.17
C LEU A 477 -11.17 6.70 18.54
N ALA A 478 -12.46 6.38 18.60
CA ALA A 478 -13.17 6.28 19.88
C ALA A 478 -12.57 5.16 20.75
N ALA A 479 -12.24 4.01 20.14
CA ALA A 479 -11.55 2.91 20.82
C ALA A 479 -10.13 3.31 21.26
N GLN A 480 -9.40 4.04 20.43
CA GLN A 480 -8.08 4.59 20.75
C GLN A 480 -8.14 5.52 21.95
N ARG A 481 -9.08 6.47 22.00
CA ARG A 481 -9.24 7.36 23.16
C ARG A 481 -9.50 6.61 24.46
N ILE A 482 -10.38 5.59 24.41
CA ILE A 482 -10.62 4.72 25.56
C ILE A 482 -9.34 3.96 25.96
N GLY A 483 -8.58 3.47 24.97
CA GLY A 483 -7.30 2.80 25.19
C GLY A 483 -6.25 3.73 25.79
N ASP A 484 -6.15 4.96 25.29
CA ASP A 484 -5.23 6.02 25.73
C ASP A 484 -5.53 6.38 27.20
N ASP A 485 -6.81 6.53 27.58
CA ASP A 485 -7.24 6.77 28.97
C ASP A 485 -6.88 5.60 29.91
N LEU A 486 -6.90 4.37 29.39
CA LEU A 486 -6.54 3.15 30.12
C LEU A 486 -5.02 2.89 30.14
N ASN A 487 -4.26 3.48 29.22
CA ASN A 487 -2.83 3.22 29.02
C ASN A 487 -2.00 3.46 30.30
N PRO A 488 -2.20 4.53 31.08
CA PRO A 488 -1.47 4.71 32.34
C PRO A 488 -1.69 3.57 33.36
N THR A 489 -2.85 2.92 33.31
CA THR A 489 -3.14 1.75 34.16
C THR A 489 -2.45 0.49 33.63
N VAL A 490 -2.43 0.32 32.31
CA VAL A 490 -1.72 -0.79 31.64
C VAL A 490 -0.21 -0.68 31.88
N GLN A 491 0.39 0.51 31.71
CA GLN A 491 1.81 0.75 31.99
C GLN A 491 2.17 0.42 33.44
N LYS A 492 1.36 0.86 34.42
CA LYS A 492 1.56 0.50 35.84
C LYS A 492 1.46 -1.02 36.10
N LEU A 493 0.59 -1.72 35.38
CA LEU A 493 0.50 -3.19 35.47
C LEU A 493 1.72 -3.87 34.85
N ILE A 494 2.22 -3.36 33.73
CA ILE A 494 3.45 -3.84 33.08
C ILE A 494 4.65 -3.61 34.00
N ASP A 495 4.81 -2.42 34.58
CA ASP A 495 5.88 -2.11 35.53
C ASP A 495 5.81 -3.00 36.78
N GLY A 496 4.60 -3.23 37.30
CA GLY A 496 4.38 -4.16 38.41
C GLY A 496 4.72 -5.61 38.06
N ALA A 497 4.37 -6.05 36.85
CA ALA A 497 4.72 -7.39 36.35
C ALA A 497 6.23 -7.52 36.11
N ASN A 498 6.89 -6.52 35.53
CA ASN A 498 8.34 -6.46 35.35
C ASN A 498 9.05 -6.54 36.71
N GLY A 499 8.59 -5.77 37.71
CA GLY A 499 9.15 -5.84 39.06
C GLY A 499 8.93 -7.20 39.75
N LEU A 500 7.82 -7.90 39.47
CA LEU A 500 7.58 -9.26 39.96
C LEU A 500 8.45 -10.30 39.23
N LEU A 501 8.64 -10.15 37.91
CA LEU A 501 9.50 -10.99 37.09
C LEU A 501 10.97 -10.82 37.49
N GLU A 502 11.44 -9.59 37.69
CA GLU A 502 12.78 -9.30 38.21
C GLU A 502 12.99 -9.94 39.58
N LYS A 503 12.03 -9.80 40.50
CA LYS A 503 12.08 -10.48 41.80
C LYS A 503 12.13 -11.99 41.65
N PHE A 504 11.28 -12.58 40.80
CA PHE A 504 11.27 -14.02 40.55
C PHE A 504 12.60 -14.51 39.93
N MET A 505 13.16 -13.77 38.97
CA MET A 505 14.46 -14.09 38.36
C MET A 505 15.62 -13.95 39.35
N SER A 506 15.49 -13.07 40.36
CA SER A 506 16.48 -12.89 41.42
C SER A 506 16.46 -13.94 42.54
N LEU A 507 15.41 -14.76 42.63
CA LEU A 507 15.33 -15.89 43.57
C LEU A 507 16.25 -17.03 43.15
N ASP A 508 16.70 -17.86 44.10
CA ASP A 508 17.47 -19.08 43.78
C ASP A 508 16.61 -20.18 43.12
N GLU A 509 17.26 -21.22 42.60
CA GLU A 509 16.58 -22.27 41.82
C GLU A 509 15.55 -23.06 42.65
N GLU A 510 15.82 -23.31 43.93
CA GLU A 510 14.90 -24.02 44.82
C GLU A 510 13.63 -23.19 45.08
N GLN A 511 13.78 -21.89 45.32
CA GLN A 511 12.67 -20.96 45.53
C GLN A 511 11.81 -20.77 44.27
N ARG A 512 12.44 -20.63 43.09
CA ARG A 512 11.70 -20.56 41.82
C ARG A 512 10.92 -21.85 41.55
N MET A 513 11.52 -23.01 41.80
CA MET A 513 10.88 -24.30 41.59
C MET A 513 9.71 -24.56 42.55
N MET A 514 9.80 -24.07 43.79
CA MET A 514 8.68 -24.12 44.75
C MET A 514 7.50 -23.26 44.28
N ILE A 515 7.77 -22.04 43.80
CA ILE A 515 6.74 -21.14 43.26
C ILE A 515 6.07 -21.73 42.02
N ILE A 516 6.84 -22.33 41.09
CA ILE A 516 6.29 -23.01 39.90
C ILE A 516 5.38 -24.18 40.30
N LYS A 517 5.80 -25.00 41.28
CA LYS A 517 4.99 -26.12 41.78
C LYS A 517 3.70 -25.65 42.46
N LEU A 518 3.75 -24.57 43.25
CA LEU A 518 2.58 -23.97 43.87
C LEU A 518 1.64 -23.34 42.84
N ALA A 519 2.18 -22.68 41.81
CA ALA A 519 1.39 -22.14 40.70
C ALA A 519 0.71 -23.24 39.86
N ALA A 520 1.41 -24.35 39.60
CA ALA A 520 0.84 -25.52 38.92
C ALA A 520 -0.28 -26.18 39.74
N LEU A 521 -0.12 -26.28 41.06
CA LEU A 521 -1.16 -26.76 41.98
C LEU A 521 -2.37 -25.81 42.04
N ALA A 522 -2.15 -24.50 42.06
CA ALA A 522 -3.23 -23.51 42.05
C ALA A 522 -4.00 -23.50 40.72
N ALA A 523 -3.30 -23.67 39.59
CA ALA A 523 -3.92 -23.79 38.26
C ALA A 523 -4.69 -25.11 38.07
N ALA A 524 -4.31 -26.18 38.79
CA ALA A 524 -5.03 -27.45 38.79
C ALA A 524 -6.23 -27.47 39.76
N ALA A 525 -6.26 -26.57 40.75
CA ALA A 525 -7.35 -26.45 41.73
C ALA A 525 -8.40 -25.37 41.38
N GLY A 526 -8.11 -24.54 40.37
CA GLY A 526 -8.97 -23.47 39.87
C GLY A 526 -9.76 -23.85 38.63
#